data_AF-A0A845WRL9-F1
#
_entry.id   AF-A0A845WRL9-F1
#
_cell.length_a   1.000
_cell.length_b   1.000
_cell.length_c   1.000
_cell.angle_alpha   90.00
_cell.angle_beta   90.00
_cell.angle_gamma   90.00
#
_symmetry.space_group_name_H-M   'P 1'
#
loop_
_entity.id
_entity.type
_entity.pdbx_description
1 polymer ?
#
loop_
_entity_poly.entity_id
_entity_poly.type
_entity_poly.pdbx_seq_one_letter_code
_entity_poly.pdbx_strand_id
1 'polypeptide(L)'
;MLTNSPASQSNPIILDSLPDFRIPAQGCPPRTRLHIDLILLAIEALELGGSEAMLLAARELELQEIIKNRVVLWRMRSTNPWRRSYTRRPLTPEEAKALVVIASHMARRMTVLIRQLLTAYEQLLEKQVPLEQHFRLSKYLERFQAHFRSRMNPRRSKVAAYNSEEKLNQLAISLLSELLFCTGTSGRQRLWTSLFDGELP
;
A
#
# COMPACT_ATOMS: atom_id res chain seq x y z
N MET A 1 -30.94 -18.43 -33.79
CA MET A 1 -29.53 -18.45 -33.34
C MET A 1 -29.37 -17.38 -32.27
N LEU A 2 -29.06 -17.77 -31.04
CA LEU A 2 -28.83 -16.83 -29.93
C LEU A 2 -27.38 -16.34 -30.02
N THR A 3 -27.19 -15.10 -30.46
CA THR A 3 -25.90 -14.42 -30.41
C THR A 3 -25.65 -13.96 -28.98
N ASN A 4 -24.79 -14.68 -28.26
CA ASN A 4 -24.18 -14.20 -27.01
C ASN A 4 -23.33 -12.97 -27.34
N SER A 5 -23.83 -11.78 -27.03
CA SER A 5 -23.00 -10.60 -26.91
C SER A 5 -22.01 -10.82 -25.76
N PRO A 6 -20.71 -10.51 -25.92
CA PRO A 6 -19.78 -10.57 -24.80
C PRO A 6 -20.21 -9.50 -23.78
N ALA A 7 -20.36 -9.90 -22.53
CA ALA A 7 -20.62 -8.96 -21.44
C ALA A 7 -19.51 -7.90 -21.47
N SER A 8 -19.89 -6.64 -21.69
CA SER A 8 -18.98 -5.50 -21.55
C SER A 8 -18.46 -5.51 -20.12
N GLN A 9 -17.19 -5.80 -19.93
CA GLN A 9 -16.51 -5.61 -18.65
C GLN A 9 -16.53 -4.10 -18.38
N SER A 10 -17.49 -3.64 -17.60
CA SER A 10 -17.57 -2.26 -17.16
C SER A 10 -16.47 -2.06 -16.12
N ASN A 11 -15.42 -1.33 -16.48
CA ASN A 11 -14.39 -0.93 -15.52
C ASN A 11 -15.08 -0.17 -14.37
N PRO A 12 -14.68 -0.40 -13.10
CA PRO A 12 -15.27 0.32 -11.98
C PRO A 12 -15.03 1.83 -12.14
N ILE A 13 -16.11 2.63 -12.16
CA ILE A 13 -16.08 4.10 -12.38
C ILE A 13 -15.10 4.81 -11.45
N ILE A 14 -14.86 4.24 -10.26
CA ILE A 14 -13.92 4.79 -9.29
C ILE A 14 -12.47 4.83 -9.79
N LEU A 15 -12.08 3.95 -10.71
CA LEU A 15 -10.73 3.91 -11.29
C LEU A 15 -10.48 5.04 -12.28
N ASP A 16 -11.55 5.55 -12.92
CA ASP A 16 -11.48 6.65 -13.88
C ASP A 16 -11.10 7.98 -13.19
N SER A 17 -11.21 8.04 -11.86
CA SER A 17 -10.72 9.18 -11.08
C SER A 17 -9.20 9.32 -11.06
N LEU A 18 -8.45 8.28 -11.48
CA LEU A 18 -6.99 8.28 -11.54
C LEU A 18 -6.50 8.43 -12.99
N PRO A 19 -5.54 9.34 -13.26
CA PRO A 19 -5.03 9.56 -14.61
C PRO A 19 -4.40 8.30 -15.20
N ASP A 20 -4.52 8.15 -16.52
CA ASP A 20 -3.83 7.09 -17.25
C ASP A 20 -2.40 7.51 -17.58
N PHE A 21 -1.44 6.74 -17.07
CA PHE A 21 -0.04 6.85 -17.46
C PHE A 21 0.28 5.82 -18.53
N ARG A 22 1.22 6.16 -19.43
CA ARG A 22 1.76 5.23 -20.43
C ARG A 22 2.61 4.16 -19.74
N ILE A 23 1.95 3.17 -19.15
CA ILE A 23 2.59 2.03 -18.51
C ILE A 23 2.94 1.02 -19.62
N PRO A 24 4.20 0.53 -19.68
CA PRO A 24 4.60 -0.45 -20.69
C PRO A 24 3.73 -1.71 -20.65
N ALA A 25 3.64 -2.42 -21.78
CA ALA A 25 2.88 -3.68 -21.87
C ALA A 25 3.35 -4.75 -20.85
N GLN A 26 4.57 -4.61 -20.33
CA GLN A 26 5.14 -5.46 -19.29
C GLN A 26 4.60 -5.17 -17.88
N GLY A 27 3.63 -4.26 -17.73
CA GLY A 27 2.96 -3.90 -16.48
C GLY A 27 3.69 -2.82 -15.67
N CYS A 28 3.24 -2.59 -14.44
CA CYS A 28 3.77 -1.53 -13.60
C CYS A 28 5.27 -1.75 -13.27
N PRO A 29 6.07 -0.66 -13.24
CA PRO A 29 7.48 -0.71 -12.88
C PRO A 29 7.73 -1.42 -11.53
N PRO A 30 8.92 -2.04 -11.34
CA PRO A 30 9.26 -2.69 -10.08
C PRO A 30 9.16 -1.78 -8.85
N ARG A 31 9.50 -0.49 -8.99
CA ARG A 31 9.40 0.49 -7.90
C ARG A 31 7.95 0.75 -7.52
N THR A 32 7.07 1.00 -8.49
CA THR A 32 5.62 1.16 -8.26
C THR A 32 5.04 -0.04 -7.51
N ARG A 33 5.34 -1.26 -7.97
CA ARG A 33 4.87 -2.50 -7.31
C ARG A 33 5.36 -2.64 -5.87
N LEU A 34 6.63 -2.31 -5.63
CA LEU A 34 7.22 -2.29 -4.31
C LEU A 34 6.51 -1.27 -3.41
N HIS A 35 6.35 -0.05 -3.89
CA HIS A 35 5.86 1.08 -3.11
C HIS A 35 4.38 0.89 -2.71
N ILE A 36 3.53 0.47 -3.65
CA ILE A 36 2.14 0.10 -3.36
C ILE A 36 2.08 -0.96 -2.26
N ASP A 37 2.91 -2.01 -2.34
CA ASP A 37 2.88 -3.08 -1.35
C ASP A 37 3.35 -2.63 0.05
N LEU A 38 4.33 -1.72 0.12
CA LEU A 38 4.80 -1.12 1.37
C LEU A 38 3.74 -0.22 2.01
N ILE A 39 3.03 0.59 1.23
CA ILE A 39 1.90 1.40 1.69
C ILE A 39 0.80 0.51 2.29
N LEU A 40 0.44 -0.58 1.61
CA LEU A 40 -0.51 -1.56 2.13
C LEU A 40 0.01 -2.26 3.39
N LEU A 41 1.32 -2.52 3.47
CA LEU A 41 1.95 -3.09 4.67
C LEU A 41 1.84 -2.17 5.89
N ALA A 42 2.01 -0.85 5.69
CA ALA A 42 1.83 0.16 6.72
C ALA A 42 0.36 0.22 7.18
N ILE A 43 -0.60 0.15 6.26
CA ILE A 43 -2.03 0.09 6.59
C ILE A 43 -2.35 -1.15 7.45
N GLU A 44 -1.83 -2.33 7.10
CA GLU A 44 -2.02 -3.54 7.91
C GLU A 44 -1.41 -3.44 9.31
N ALA A 45 -0.31 -2.70 9.44
CA ALA A 45 0.29 -2.46 10.75
C ALA A 45 -0.55 -1.50 11.61
N LEU A 46 -1.40 -0.65 11.02
CA LEU A 46 -2.32 0.23 11.76
C LEU A 46 -3.53 -0.55 12.28
N GLU A 47 -4.13 -1.40 11.44
CA GLU A 47 -5.39 -2.10 11.74
C GLU A 47 -5.18 -3.63 11.85
N LEU A 48 -5.52 -4.21 13.01
CA LEU A 48 -5.53 -5.66 13.18
C LEU A 48 -6.50 -6.29 12.19
N GLY A 49 -6.05 -7.31 11.45
CA GLY A 49 -6.85 -7.88 10.36
C GLY A 49 -6.89 -7.00 9.10
N GLY A 50 -5.92 -6.09 8.91
CA GLY A 50 -5.90 -5.15 7.80
C GLY A 50 -6.06 -5.78 6.40
N SER A 51 -5.65 -7.04 6.18
CA SER A 51 -5.91 -7.72 4.91
C SER A 51 -7.42 -7.97 4.68
N GLU A 52 -8.17 -8.30 5.73
CA GLU A 52 -9.63 -8.47 5.64
C GLU A 52 -10.33 -7.11 5.52
N ALA A 53 -9.82 -6.09 6.21
CA ALA A 53 -10.29 -4.72 6.04
C ALA A 53 -10.08 -4.20 4.59
N MET A 54 -8.98 -4.57 3.93
CA MET A 54 -8.74 -4.29 2.51
C MET A 54 -9.75 -4.99 1.59
N LEU A 55 -10.12 -6.24 1.90
CA LEU A 55 -11.13 -6.97 1.12
C LEU A 55 -12.53 -6.37 1.32
N LEU A 56 -12.84 -5.90 2.53
CA LEU A 56 -14.05 -5.14 2.79
C LEU A 56 -14.06 -3.82 2.03
N ALA A 57 -12.96 -3.06 2.06
CA ALA A 57 -12.82 -1.84 1.28
C ALA A 57 -12.98 -2.11 -0.24
N ALA A 58 -12.42 -3.22 -0.74
CA ALA A 58 -12.62 -3.63 -2.13
C ALA A 58 -14.10 -3.89 -2.47
N ARG A 59 -14.92 -4.36 -1.51
CA ARG A 59 -16.37 -4.51 -1.70
C ARG A 59 -17.09 -3.17 -1.68
N GLU A 60 -16.78 -2.34 -0.68
CA GLU A 60 -17.34 -0.98 -0.53
C GLU A 60 -17.06 -0.09 -1.75
N LEU A 61 -15.96 -0.36 -2.45
CA LEU A 61 -15.50 0.38 -3.64
C LEU A 61 -15.88 -0.31 -4.96
N GLU A 62 -16.68 -1.37 -4.92
CA GLU A 62 -17.14 -2.12 -6.11
C GLU A 62 -16.00 -2.70 -6.96
N LEU A 63 -14.87 -3.05 -6.34
CA LEU A 63 -13.67 -3.59 -7.00
C LEU A 63 -13.66 -5.11 -7.09
N GLN A 64 -14.79 -5.78 -6.92
CA GLN A 64 -14.85 -7.25 -6.83
C GLN A 64 -14.51 -7.97 -8.13
N GLU A 65 -14.72 -7.32 -9.27
CA GLU A 65 -14.30 -7.87 -10.57
C GLU A 65 -12.76 -8.00 -10.67
N ILE A 66 -12.02 -7.14 -9.96
CA ILE A 66 -10.55 -7.11 -9.94
C ILE A 66 -10.04 -7.92 -8.73
N ILE A 67 -10.52 -7.63 -7.52
CA ILE A 67 -10.07 -8.24 -6.26
C ILE A 67 -11.17 -9.14 -5.70
N LYS A 68 -11.26 -10.35 -6.29
CA LYS A 68 -12.32 -11.33 -6.01
C LYS A 68 -12.24 -11.96 -4.62
N ASN A 69 -11.03 -12.12 -4.09
CA ASN A 69 -10.79 -12.81 -2.82
C ASN A 69 -9.38 -12.52 -2.28
N ARG A 70 -9.12 -13.03 -1.07
CA ARG A 70 -7.82 -12.90 -0.38
C ARG A 70 -6.63 -13.41 -1.18
N VAL A 71 -6.79 -14.47 -1.98
CA VAL A 71 -5.70 -15.07 -2.76
C VAL A 71 -5.31 -14.15 -3.91
N VAL A 72 -6.29 -13.52 -4.57
CA VAL A 72 -6.04 -12.53 -5.63
C VAL A 72 -5.33 -11.31 -5.07
N LEU A 73 -5.81 -10.75 -3.94
CA LEU A 73 -5.14 -9.64 -3.24
C LEU A 73 -3.69 -9.99 -2.88
N TRP A 74 -3.47 -11.17 -2.29
CA TRP A 74 -2.13 -11.65 -1.96
C TRP A 74 -1.25 -11.80 -3.21
N ARG A 75 -1.80 -12.29 -4.32
CA ARG A 75 -1.06 -12.50 -5.58
C ARG A 75 -0.65 -11.18 -6.22
N MET A 76 -1.50 -10.15 -6.17
CA MET A 76 -1.16 -8.79 -6.64
C MET A 76 -0.02 -8.20 -5.80
N ARG A 77 -0.11 -8.30 -4.47
CA ARG A 77 0.93 -7.81 -3.55
C ARG A 77 2.24 -8.59 -3.65
N SER A 78 2.16 -9.88 -3.98
CA SER A 78 3.32 -10.74 -4.22
C SER A 78 4.07 -10.41 -5.52
N THR A 79 3.59 -9.48 -6.34
CA THR A 79 4.37 -8.89 -7.45
C THR A 79 5.45 -7.93 -6.95
N ASN A 80 5.49 -7.57 -5.65
CA ASN A 80 6.58 -6.79 -5.08
C ASN A 80 7.91 -7.57 -5.16
N PRO A 81 8.95 -7.03 -5.81
CA PRO A 81 10.26 -7.66 -5.93
C PRO A 81 11.03 -7.76 -4.62
N TRP A 82 10.49 -7.41 -3.46
CA TRP A 82 11.11 -7.67 -2.15
C TRP A 82 10.52 -8.88 -1.44
N ARG A 83 9.34 -9.35 -1.86
CA ARG A 83 8.62 -10.47 -1.21
C ARG A 83 9.44 -11.76 -1.21
N ARG A 84 9.27 -12.58 -0.17
CA ARG A 84 9.74 -13.98 -0.12
C ARG A 84 9.02 -14.81 -1.19
N SER A 85 7.70 -14.76 -1.20
CA SER A 85 6.83 -15.43 -2.18
C SER A 85 6.64 -14.59 -3.44
N TYR A 86 7.74 -14.14 -4.06
CA TYR A 86 7.67 -13.27 -5.24
C TYR A 86 7.05 -14.00 -6.44
N THR A 87 6.02 -13.39 -7.01
CA THR A 87 5.37 -13.86 -8.25
C THR A 87 5.90 -13.05 -9.43
N ARG A 88 6.46 -13.74 -10.44
CA ARG A 88 7.04 -13.11 -11.64
C ARG A 88 6.01 -12.54 -12.62
N ARG A 89 4.72 -12.51 -12.25
CA ARG A 89 3.69 -11.91 -13.09
C ARG A 89 3.75 -10.38 -13.00
N PRO A 90 3.37 -9.66 -14.06
CA PRO A 90 3.17 -8.23 -13.98
C PRO A 90 1.99 -7.88 -13.07
N LEU A 91 2.07 -6.71 -12.43
CA LEU A 91 0.91 -6.02 -11.87
C LEU A 91 0.38 -5.12 -12.98
N THR A 92 -0.88 -5.31 -13.38
CA THR A 92 -1.46 -4.48 -14.44
C THR A 92 -1.77 -3.07 -13.92
N PRO A 93 -1.89 -2.06 -14.80
CA PRO A 93 -2.32 -0.71 -14.42
C PRO A 93 -3.63 -0.71 -13.63
N GLU A 94 -4.60 -1.49 -14.06
CA GLU A 94 -5.92 -1.60 -13.43
C GLU A 94 -5.83 -2.18 -12.01
N GLU A 95 -5.07 -3.27 -11.83
CA GLU A 95 -4.82 -3.85 -10.51
C GLU A 95 -4.09 -2.85 -9.60
N ALA A 96 -3.11 -2.11 -10.14
CA ALA A 96 -2.37 -1.10 -9.38
C ALA A 96 -3.27 0.06 -8.94
N LYS A 97 -4.12 0.58 -9.84
CA LYS A 97 -5.13 1.60 -9.52
C LYS A 97 -6.08 1.09 -8.42
N ALA A 98 -6.58 -0.14 -8.52
CA ALA A 98 -7.45 -0.73 -7.52
C ALA A 98 -6.79 -0.77 -6.12
N LEU A 99 -5.52 -1.18 -6.03
CA LEU A 99 -4.77 -1.18 -4.78
C LEU A 99 -4.56 0.24 -4.21
N VAL A 100 -4.31 1.24 -5.07
CA VAL A 100 -4.13 2.64 -4.66
C VAL A 100 -5.43 3.26 -4.16
N VAL A 101 -6.55 2.97 -4.81
CA VAL A 101 -7.88 3.42 -4.37
C VAL A 101 -8.20 2.81 -3.00
N ILE A 102 -7.93 1.51 -2.78
CA ILE A 102 -8.08 0.87 -1.46
C ILE A 102 -7.19 1.54 -0.42
N ALA A 103 -5.90 1.71 -0.72
CA ALA A 103 -4.94 2.32 0.20
C ALA A 103 -5.40 3.71 0.65
N SER A 104 -5.81 4.55 -0.29
CA SER A 104 -6.30 5.91 -0.02
C SER A 104 -7.63 5.92 0.74
N HIS A 105 -8.54 5.00 0.42
CA HIS A 105 -9.80 4.85 1.14
C HIS A 105 -9.55 4.50 2.62
N MET A 106 -8.66 3.54 2.88
CA MET A 106 -8.29 3.14 4.24
C MET A 106 -7.53 4.24 4.98
N ALA A 107 -6.58 4.90 4.32
CA ALA A 107 -5.87 6.04 4.89
C ALA A 107 -6.84 7.13 5.36
N ARG A 108 -7.84 7.45 4.53
CA ARG A 108 -8.88 8.42 4.86
C ARG A 108 -9.70 8.03 6.10
N ARG A 109 -10.08 6.75 6.23
CA ARG A 109 -10.76 6.24 7.44
C ARG A 109 -9.90 6.34 8.69
N MET A 110 -8.58 6.22 8.55
CA MET A 110 -7.62 6.27 9.66
C MET A 110 -6.97 7.64 9.86
N THR A 111 -7.43 8.71 9.20
CA THR A 111 -6.77 10.02 9.20
C THR A 111 -6.44 10.53 10.60
N VAL A 112 -7.39 10.42 11.54
CA VAL A 112 -7.18 10.88 12.92
C VAL A 112 -6.07 10.08 13.61
N LEU A 113 -6.09 8.75 13.46
CA LEU A 113 -5.07 7.87 14.03
C LEU A 113 -3.68 8.18 13.45
N ILE A 114 -3.58 8.32 12.12
CA ILE A 114 -2.34 8.63 11.43
C ILE A 114 -1.75 9.95 11.96
N ARG A 115 -2.57 11.02 12.07
CA ARG A 115 -2.13 12.31 12.63
C ARG A 115 -1.65 12.17 14.07
N GLN A 116 -2.40 11.48 14.92
CA GLN A 116 -2.02 11.27 16.32
C GLN A 116 -0.67 10.56 16.47
N LEU A 117 -0.42 9.53 15.65
CA LEU A 117 0.83 8.79 15.68
C LEU A 117 2.02 9.63 15.19
N LEU A 118 1.84 10.45 14.14
CA LEU A 118 2.89 11.34 13.64
C LEU A 118 3.20 12.46 14.64
N THR A 119 2.18 13.09 15.23
CA THR A 119 2.39 14.09 16.30
C THR A 119 3.08 13.48 17.52
N ALA A 120 2.70 12.26 17.92
CA ALA A 120 3.39 11.56 19.01
C ALA A 120 4.86 11.30 18.68
N TYR A 121 5.16 10.88 17.44
CA TYR A 121 6.53 10.68 16.99
C TYR A 121 7.35 11.98 17.05
N GLU A 122 6.82 13.09 16.53
CA GLU A 122 7.47 14.41 16.59
C GLU A 122 7.75 14.85 18.03
N GLN A 123 6.77 14.72 18.94
CA GLN A 123 6.93 15.08 20.35
C GLN A 123 7.99 14.23 21.07
N LEU A 124 8.10 12.94 20.76
CA LEU A 124 9.11 12.06 21.35
C LEU A 124 10.51 12.42 20.84
N LEU A 125 10.65 12.74 19.55
CA LEU A 125 11.91 13.20 18.99
C LEU A 125 12.37 14.51 19.63
N GLU A 126 11.48 15.51 19.74
CA GLU A 126 11.79 16.79 20.36
C GLU A 126 12.25 16.65 21.82
N LYS A 127 11.60 15.73 22.56
CA LYS A 127 11.91 15.47 23.98
C LYS A 127 13.03 14.45 24.18
N GLN A 128 13.59 13.89 23.09
CA GLN A 128 14.59 12.81 23.12
C GLN A 128 14.13 11.59 23.94
N VAL A 129 12.84 11.29 23.86
CA VAL A 129 12.22 10.16 24.57
C VAL A 129 12.18 8.93 23.65
N PRO A 130 12.52 7.74 24.15
CA PRO A 130 12.41 6.50 23.36
C PRO A 130 10.99 6.25 22.82
N LEU A 131 10.89 5.74 21.59
CA LEU A 131 9.60 5.51 20.91
C LEU A 131 8.72 4.49 21.65
N GLU A 132 9.34 3.59 22.39
CA GLU A 132 8.72 2.54 23.20
C GLU A 132 7.79 3.11 24.28
N GLN A 133 8.06 4.35 24.74
CA GLN A 133 7.26 4.99 25.79
C GLN A 133 5.87 5.42 25.32
N HIS A 134 5.62 5.51 24.00
CA HIS A 134 4.28 5.78 23.48
C HIS A 134 3.62 4.49 22.96
N PHE A 135 2.78 3.89 23.80
CA PHE A 135 2.17 2.56 23.58
C PHE A 135 1.58 2.35 22.18
N ARG A 136 0.78 3.30 21.66
CA ARG A 136 0.14 3.12 20.35
C ARG A 136 1.13 3.17 19.19
N LEU A 137 2.17 4.00 19.33
CA LEU A 137 3.20 4.16 18.31
C LEU A 137 4.12 2.94 18.29
N SER A 138 4.60 2.52 19.46
CA SER A 138 5.40 1.31 19.59
C SER A 138 4.66 0.09 19.06
N LYS A 139 3.36 -0.07 19.36
CA LYS A 139 2.56 -1.16 18.78
C LYS A 139 2.40 -1.10 17.26
N TYR A 140 2.31 0.08 16.66
CA TYR A 140 2.33 0.21 15.19
C TYR A 140 3.68 -0.22 14.63
N LEU A 141 4.78 0.27 15.20
CA LEU A 141 6.14 -0.04 14.76
C LEU A 141 6.47 -1.53 14.89
N GLU A 142 6.16 -2.15 16.04
CA GLU A 142 6.32 -3.59 16.27
C GLU A 142 5.57 -4.43 15.21
N ARG A 143 4.30 -4.08 14.93
CA ARG A 143 3.49 -4.77 13.92
C ARG A 143 4.07 -4.60 12.52
N PHE A 144 4.49 -3.39 12.17
CA PHE A 144 5.12 -3.13 10.87
C PHE A 144 6.40 -3.96 10.71
N GLN A 145 7.28 -3.96 11.71
CA GLN A 145 8.51 -4.75 11.70
C GLN A 145 8.21 -6.24 11.54
N ALA A 146 7.24 -6.79 12.28
CA ALA A 146 6.85 -8.18 12.19
C ALA A 146 6.30 -8.54 10.79
N HIS A 147 5.45 -7.68 10.22
CA HIS A 147 4.93 -7.85 8.87
C HIS A 147 6.03 -7.76 7.80
N PHE A 148 6.93 -6.79 7.90
CA PHE A 148 8.05 -6.65 6.97
C PHE A 148 8.98 -7.86 7.03
N ARG A 149 9.44 -8.24 8.23
CA ARG A 149 10.36 -9.36 8.44
C ARG A 149 9.75 -10.69 7.97
N SER A 150 8.47 -10.93 8.23
CA SER A 150 7.81 -12.18 7.80
C SER A 150 7.62 -12.29 6.28
N ARG A 151 7.46 -11.15 5.58
CA ARG A 151 7.05 -11.14 4.17
C ARG A 151 8.18 -10.81 3.20
N MET A 152 9.18 -10.04 3.60
CA MET A 152 10.31 -9.63 2.76
C MET A 152 11.46 -10.63 2.84
N ASN A 153 12.16 -10.83 1.72
CA ASN A 153 13.27 -11.78 1.64
C ASN A 153 14.59 -11.11 2.10
N PRO A 154 15.14 -11.48 3.26
CA PRO A 154 16.37 -10.86 3.77
C PRO A 154 17.59 -11.11 2.88
N ARG A 155 17.55 -12.13 2.00
CA ARG A 155 18.64 -12.42 1.04
C ARG A 155 18.72 -11.41 -0.11
N ARG A 156 17.71 -10.54 -0.29
CA ARG A 156 17.75 -9.49 -1.32
C ARG A 156 18.52 -8.29 -0.76
N SER A 157 19.54 -7.82 -1.48
CA SER A 157 20.43 -6.73 -1.04
C SER A 157 19.68 -5.48 -0.56
N LYS A 158 18.66 -5.04 -1.29
CA LYS A 158 17.82 -3.88 -0.91
C LYS A 158 17.03 -4.11 0.38
N VAL A 159 16.63 -5.35 0.67
CA VAL A 159 15.95 -5.70 1.94
C VAL A 159 16.96 -5.80 3.07
N ALA A 160 18.16 -6.35 2.80
CA ALA A 160 19.25 -6.43 3.78
C ALA A 160 19.72 -5.05 4.27
N ALA A 161 19.47 -3.97 3.52
CA ALA A 161 19.70 -2.61 3.98
C ALA A 161 18.88 -2.25 5.24
N TYR A 162 17.70 -2.87 5.44
CA TYR A 162 16.83 -2.72 6.61
C TYR A 162 17.17 -3.76 7.69
N ASN A 163 18.42 -3.75 8.14
CA ASN A 163 18.98 -4.70 9.10
C ASN A 163 18.81 -4.31 10.57
N SER A 164 18.24 -3.13 10.87
CA SER A 164 18.01 -2.65 12.23
C SER A 164 16.55 -2.24 12.44
N GLU A 165 16.12 -2.22 13.70
CA GLU A 165 14.79 -1.75 14.09
C GLU A 165 14.63 -0.28 13.77
N GLU A 166 15.66 0.53 14.00
CA GLU A 166 15.66 1.95 13.70
C GLU A 166 15.36 2.24 12.22
N LYS A 167 16.00 1.52 11.28
CA LYS A 167 15.72 1.70 9.85
C LYS A 167 14.31 1.27 9.46
N LEU A 168 13.79 0.21 10.08
CA LEU A 168 12.42 -0.22 9.84
C LEU A 168 11.42 0.76 10.44
N ASN A 169 11.73 1.36 11.59
CA ASN A 169 10.92 2.40 12.21
C ASN A 169 10.88 3.64 11.32
N GLN A 170 12.02 4.11 10.84
CA GLN A 170 12.10 5.24 9.91
C GLN A 170 11.29 4.98 8.63
N LEU A 171 11.36 3.77 8.07
CA LEU A 171 10.52 3.38 6.93
C LEU A 171 9.02 3.38 7.30
N ALA A 172 8.65 2.84 8.46
CA ALA A 172 7.27 2.79 8.90
C ALA A 172 6.69 4.20 9.09
N ILE A 173 7.47 5.12 9.66
CA ILE A 173 7.08 6.52 9.85
C ILE A 173 7.00 7.26 8.52
N SER A 174 7.94 7.07 7.60
CA SER A 174 7.90 7.73 6.29
C SER A 174 6.66 7.32 5.48
N LEU A 175 6.31 6.02 5.50
CA LEU A 175 5.07 5.52 4.89
C LEU A 175 3.82 6.07 5.58
N LEU A 176 3.87 6.28 6.90
CA LEU A 176 2.76 6.87 7.66
C LEU A 176 2.54 8.35 7.28
N SER A 177 3.62 9.11 7.13
CA SER A 177 3.59 10.47 6.61
C SER A 177 3.03 10.51 5.19
N GLU A 178 3.44 9.58 4.32
CA GLU A 178 2.89 9.46 2.98
C GLU A 178 1.39 9.17 2.97
N LEU A 179 0.94 8.22 3.79
CA LEU A 179 -0.47 7.91 3.98
C LEU A 179 -1.28 9.15 4.40
N LEU A 180 -0.72 10.03 5.24
CA LEU A 180 -1.37 11.28 5.63
C LEU A 180 -1.61 12.22 4.43
N PHE A 181 -0.65 12.33 3.51
CA PHE A 181 -0.82 13.15 2.30
C PHE A 181 -1.91 12.60 1.36
N CYS A 182 -2.21 11.31 1.46
CA CYS A 182 -3.21 10.61 0.67
C CYS A 182 -4.65 10.78 1.21
N THR A 183 -4.86 11.41 2.38
CA THR A 183 -6.20 11.51 2.99
C THR A 183 -7.04 12.68 2.47
N GLY A 184 -6.44 13.62 1.74
CA GLY A 184 -7.14 14.79 1.17
C GLY A 184 -8.05 14.44 -0.02
N THR A 185 -8.83 15.42 -0.50
CA THR A 185 -9.76 15.27 -1.64
C THR A 185 -9.07 14.71 -2.90
N SER A 186 -7.88 15.24 -3.23
CA SER A 186 -7.04 14.76 -4.34
C SER A 186 -5.96 13.74 -3.91
N GLY A 187 -6.09 13.17 -2.71
CA GLY A 187 -5.06 12.30 -2.13
C GLY A 187 -4.83 11.03 -2.94
N ARG A 188 -5.89 10.48 -3.53
CA ARG A 188 -5.84 9.34 -4.46
C ARG A 188 -4.97 9.63 -5.69
N GLN A 189 -5.22 10.77 -6.35
CA GLN A 189 -4.44 11.18 -7.51
C GLN A 189 -2.99 11.48 -7.12
N ARG A 190 -2.75 12.13 -5.98
CA ARG A 190 -1.38 12.39 -5.50
C ARG A 190 -0.58 11.12 -5.26
N LEU A 191 -1.17 10.12 -4.58
CA LEU A 191 -0.53 8.82 -4.38
C LEU A 191 -0.26 8.13 -5.71
N TRP A 192 -1.23 8.16 -6.62
CA TRP A 192 -1.08 7.54 -7.93
C TRP A 192 0.04 8.19 -8.75
N THR A 193 0.11 9.53 -8.78
CA THR A 193 1.16 10.25 -9.51
C THR A 193 2.54 10.04 -8.89
N SER A 194 2.66 10.10 -7.55
CA SER A 194 3.96 9.96 -6.87
C SER A 194 4.65 8.61 -7.13
N LEU A 195 3.87 7.57 -7.46
CA LEU A 195 4.37 6.25 -7.82
C LEU A 195 5.16 6.21 -9.14
N PHE A 196 5.03 7.24 -9.98
CA PHE A 196 5.66 7.34 -11.29
C PHE A 196 6.56 8.59 -11.44
N ASP A 197 6.66 9.42 -10.39
CA ASP A 197 7.57 10.56 -10.37
C ASP A 197 9.03 10.09 -10.52
N GLY A 198 9.68 10.52 -11.60
CA GLY A 198 11.05 10.12 -11.98
C GLY A 198 11.16 8.77 -12.70
N GLU A 199 10.05 8.12 -13.05
CA GLU A 199 10.02 6.86 -13.82
C GLU A 199 9.36 6.97 -15.20
N LEU A 200 8.71 8.09 -15.52
CA LEU A 200 8.15 8.37 -16.84
C LEU A 200 9.22 9.06 -17.72
N PRO A 201 9.43 8.60 -18.97
CA PRO A 201 10.36 9.22 -19.92
C PRO A 201 9.91 10.62 -20.36
#